data_AF-A0AA86Q1R6-F1
#
_entry.id   AF-A0AA86Q1R6-F1
#
_cell.length_a   1.000
_cell.length_b   1.000
_cell.length_c   1.000
_cell.angle_alpha   90.00
_cell.angle_beta   90.00
_cell.angle_gamma   90.00
#
_symmetry.space_group_name_H-M   'P 1'
#
loop_
_entity.id
_entity.type
_entity.pdbx_description
1 polymer ?
#
loop_
_entity_poly.entity_id
_entity_poly.type
_entity_poly.pdbx_seq_one_letter_code
_entity_poly.pdbx_strand_id
1 'polypeptide(L)'
;MANTKVVDLHPLQYLYKLEEILAYHACIIDVSPLAKLTLLDSLDLSLNKITSADTLKHHYNFSEYEFSGQKVPTSDELKFYNKILSVHSSQKQIRKLILAENRASKFKESMTHQKEYIKLKINEQIQYMNKKIEIIFSQSYYTDQQ
;
A
#
# COMPACT_ATOMS: atom_id res chain seq x y z
N MET A 1 -11.93 -21.84 -35.49
CA MET A 1 -12.56 -20.77 -34.68
C MET A 1 -11.94 -20.83 -33.29
N ALA A 2 -11.15 -19.82 -32.90
CA ALA A 2 -10.41 -19.86 -31.64
C ALA A 2 -11.38 -19.61 -30.47
N ASN A 3 -11.54 -20.62 -29.62
CA ASN A 3 -12.32 -20.58 -28.39
C ASN A 3 -11.51 -19.83 -27.31
N THR A 4 -11.35 -18.51 -27.45
CA THR A 4 -10.69 -17.68 -26.42
C THR A 4 -11.68 -17.51 -25.27
N LYS A 5 -11.51 -18.32 -24.22
CA LYS A 5 -12.33 -18.23 -23.00
C LYS A 5 -12.27 -16.81 -22.45
N VAL A 6 -13.44 -16.25 -22.15
CA VAL A 6 -13.56 -15.02 -21.37
C VAL A 6 -12.89 -15.26 -20.02
N VAL A 7 -12.00 -14.36 -19.63
CA VAL A 7 -11.34 -14.41 -18.32
C VAL A 7 -12.26 -13.74 -17.30
N ASP A 8 -12.64 -14.50 -16.28
CA ASP A 8 -13.42 -14.00 -15.15
C ASP A 8 -12.50 -13.41 -14.08
N LEU A 9 -12.72 -12.13 -13.74
CA LEU A 9 -11.95 -11.40 -12.75
C LEU A 9 -12.56 -11.46 -11.34
N HIS A 10 -13.73 -12.11 -11.14
CA HIS A 10 -14.36 -12.24 -9.82
C HIS A 10 -13.42 -12.73 -8.71
N PRO A 11 -12.53 -13.72 -8.93
CA PRO A 11 -11.61 -14.17 -7.89
C PRO A 11 -10.68 -13.06 -7.37
N LEU A 12 -10.39 -12.05 -8.19
CA LEU A 12 -9.47 -10.96 -7.83
C LEU A 12 -10.09 -9.98 -6.84
N GLN A 13 -11.43 -9.93 -6.70
CA GLN A 13 -12.12 -8.93 -5.86
C GLN A 13 -11.74 -8.97 -4.37
N TYR A 14 -11.18 -10.09 -3.92
CA TYR A 14 -10.76 -10.31 -2.53
C TYR A 14 -9.26 -10.03 -2.31
N LEU A 15 -8.51 -9.75 -3.37
CA LEU A 15 -7.07 -9.50 -3.30
C LEU A 15 -6.79 -8.03 -3.01
N TYR A 16 -7.25 -7.52 -1.86
CA TYR A 16 -7.15 -6.08 -1.50
C TYR A 16 -5.73 -5.52 -1.46
N LYS A 17 -4.70 -6.38 -1.45
CA LYS A 17 -3.27 -6.02 -1.51
C LYS A 17 -2.68 -6.08 -2.91
N LEU A 18 -3.47 -6.38 -3.93
CA LEU A 18 -3.00 -6.48 -5.30
C LEU A 18 -2.60 -5.08 -5.80
N GLU A 19 -1.33 -4.93 -6.19
CA GLU A 19 -0.77 -3.64 -6.63
C GLU A 19 -0.69 -3.56 -8.16
N GLU A 20 -0.73 -4.69 -8.87
CA GLU A 20 -0.57 -4.74 -10.32
C GLU A 20 -1.42 -5.86 -10.96
N ILE A 21 -2.08 -5.51 -12.07
CA ILE A 21 -2.74 -6.45 -12.98
C ILE A 21 -2.25 -6.14 -14.40
N LEU A 22 -1.64 -7.13 -15.05
CA LEU A 22 -1.28 -7.10 -16.45
C LEU A 22 -2.09 -8.19 -17.16
N ALA A 23 -3.14 -7.81 -17.86
CA ALA A 23 -4.05 -8.74 -18.53
C ALA A 23 -4.33 -8.28 -19.96
N TYR A 24 -3.28 -8.19 -20.77
CA TYR A 24 -3.35 -7.89 -22.19
C TYR A 24 -4.03 -9.02 -22.98
N HIS A 25 -4.95 -8.67 -23.88
CA HIS A 25 -5.55 -9.59 -24.85
C HIS A 25 -6.15 -10.88 -24.24
N ALA A 26 -6.84 -10.73 -23.10
CA ALA A 26 -7.38 -11.81 -22.29
C ALA A 26 -8.88 -12.05 -22.48
N CYS A 27 -9.52 -11.39 -23.45
CA CYS A 27 -10.98 -11.46 -23.67
C CYS A 27 -11.81 -11.11 -22.42
N ILE A 28 -11.33 -10.19 -21.59
CA ILE A 28 -12.05 -9.66 -20.43
C ILE A 28 -13.20 -8.78 -20.92
N ILE A 29 -14.38 -8.95 -20.33
CA ILE A 29 -15.59 -8.18 -20.66
C ILE A 29 -16.04 -7.33 -19.47
N ASP A 30 -15.97 -7.89 -18.26
CA ASP A 30 -16.39 -7.24 -17.02
C ASP A 30 -15.18 -6.97 -16.12
N VAL A 31 -15.04 -5.71 -15.72
CA VAL A 31 -13.97 -5.22 -14.82
C VAL A 31 -14.50 -4.75 -13.46
N SER A 32 -15.81 -4.86 -13.23
CA SER A 32 -16.43 -4.50 -11.96
C SER A 32 -15.84 -5.21 -10.72
N PRO A 33 -15.29 -6.45 -10.81
CA PRO A 33 -14.61 -7.07 -9.67
C PRO A 33 -13.37 -6.30 -9.18
N LEU A 34 -12.76 -5.46 -10.02
CA LEU A 34 -11.57 -4.69 -9.67
C LEU A 34 -11.89 -3.41 -8.89
N ALA A 35 -13.16 -3.00 -8.82
CA ALA A 35 -13.57 -1.72 -8.24
C ALA A 35 -13.16 -1.54 -6.77
N LYS A 36 -13.02 -2.64 -6.01
CA LYS A 36 -12.65 -2.60 -4.58
C LYS A 36 -11.14 -2.70 -4.32
N LEU A 37 -10.31 -2.82 -5.36
CA LEU A 37 -8.87 -3.03 -5.23
C LEU A 37 -8.12 -1.72 -5.00
N THR A 38 -8.39 -1.06 -3.88
CA THR A 38 -7.90 0.30 -3.61
C THR A 38 -6.39 0.47 -3.63
N LEU A 39 -5.59 -0.60 -3.51
CA LEU A 39 -4.13 -0.60 -3.59
C LEU A 39 -3.56 -0.90 -4.98
N LEU A 40 -4.41 -1.14 -5.98
CA LEU A 40 -3.96 -1.36 -7.36
C LEU A 40 -3.32 -0.06 -7.89
N ASP A 41 -2.07 -0.14 -8.30
CA ASP A 41 -1.30 0.99 -8.81
C ASP A 41 -1.04 0.86 -10.32
N SER A 42 -1.15 -0.35 -10.87
CA SER A 42 -0.86 -0.67 -12.27
C SER A 42 -1.96 -1.55 -12.83
N LEU A 43 -2.63 -1.10 -13.90
CA LEU A 43 -3.67 -1.86 -14.57
C LEU A 43 -3.48 -1.73 -16.08
N ASP A 44 -3.09 -2.83 -16.73
CA ASP A 44 -3.09 -2.95 -18.18
C ASP A 44 -4.17 -3.94 -18.61
N LEU A 45 -5.19 -3.41 -19.27
CA LEU A 45 -6.30 -4.17 -19.85
C LEU A 45 -6.41 -3.97 -21.36
N SER A 46 -5.32 -3.55 -22.01
CA SER A 46 -5.33 -3.28 -23.44
C SER A 46 -5.68 -4.52 -24.27
N LEU A 47 -6.36 -4.27 -25.40
CA LEU A 47 -6.88 -5.29 -26.32
C LEU A 47 -7.84 -6.32 -25.70
N ASN A 48 -8.61 -5.95 -24.68
CA ASN A 48 -9.75 -6.73 -24.20
C ASN A 48 -11.08 -6.30 -24.85
N LYS A 49 -12.18 -6.94 -24.45
CA LYS A 49 -13.54 -6.69 -24.95
C LYS A 49 -14.41 -6.01 -23.89
N ILE A 50 -13.83 -5.07 -23.15
CA ILE A 50 -14.46 -4.41 -22.01
C ILE A 50 -15.57 -3.49 -22.55
N THR A 51 -16.80 -3.73 -22.11
CA THR A 51 -17.98 -3.00 -22.60
C THR A 51 -18.27 -1.72 -21.81
N SER A 52 -17.84 -1.66 -20.55
CA SER A 52 -17.85 -0.45 -19.72
C SER A 52 -16.81 -0.58 -18.61
N ALA A 53 -16.19 0.55 -18.26
CA ALA A 53 -15.27 0.67 -17.13
C ALA A 53 -15.72 1.75 -16.13
N ASP A 54 -17.01 2.10 -16.15
CA ASP A 54 -17.56 3.14 -15.27
C ASP A 54 -17.32 2.82 -13.79
N THR A 55 -17.30 1.54 -13.43
CA THR A 55 -16.99 1.03 -12.08
C THR A 55 -15.56 1.34 -11.63
N LEU A 56 -14.65 1.64 -12.55
CA LEU A 56 -13.25 1.96 -12.25
C LEU A 56 -12.96 3.47 -12.22
N LYS A 57 -13.82 4.30 -12.83
CA LYS A 57 -13.68 5.76 -12.90
C LYS A 57 -13.63 6.44 -11.53
N HIS A 58 -14.18 5.81 -10.49
CA HIS A 58 -14.21 6.36 -9.13
C HIS A 58 -12.90 6.15 -8.34
N HIS A 59 -12.09 5.16 -8.71
CA HIS A 59 -10.89 4.77 -7.96
C HIS A 59 -9.59 5.01 -8.69
N TYR A 60 -9.67 5.04 -10.02
CA TYR A 60 -8.58 5.27 -10.91
C TYR A 60 -9.04 6.37 -11.83
N ASN A 61 -8.19 7.38 -11.96
CA ASN A 61 -8.41 8.47 -12.87
C ASN A 61 -8.15 7.90 -14.27
N PHE A 62 -9.09 7.12 -14.80
CA PHE A 62 -9.02 6.58 -16.15
C PHE A 62 -9.63 7.64 -17.06
N SER A 63 -8.83 8.18 -17.97
CA SER A 63 -9.40 8.98 -19.03
C SER A 63 -10.33 8.09 -19.85
N GLU A 64 -11.52 8.59 -20.15
CA GLU A 64 -12.58 7.89 -20.89
C GLU A 64 -12.10 7.29 -22.23
N TYR A 65 -10.93 7.74 -22.69
CA TYR A 65 -10.17 7.29 -23.84
C TYR A 65 -9.50 5.91 -23.73
N GLU A 66 -9.14 5.44 -22.53
CA GLU A 66 -8.48 4.12 -22.37
C GLU A 66 -9.41 2.93 -22.64
N PHE A 67 -10.72 3.16 -22.57
CA PHE A 67 -11.76 2.15 -22.81
C PHE A 67 -12.59 2.40 -24.06
N SER A 68 -12.47 3.56 -24.72
CA SER A 68 -13.10 3.80 -26.02
C SER A 68 -12.31 3.10 -27.11
N GLY A 69 -12.46 1.78 -27.17
CA GLY A 69 -12.16 1.07 -28.40
C GLY A 69 -12.85 1.76 -29.57
N GLN A 70 -12.10 1.94 -30.67
CA GLN A 70 -12.56 2.02 -32.06
C GLN A 70 -12.32 3.32 -32.86
N LYS A 71 -11.36 4.18 -32.50
CA LYS A 71 -10.76 5.08 -33.50
C LYS A 71 -9.31 5.45 -33.17
N VAL A 72 -8.47 5.53 -34.21
CA VAL A 72 -7.10 6.05 -34.07
C VAL A 72 -7.19 7.53 -33.64
N PRO A 73 -6.57 7.91 -32.51
CA PRO A 73 -6.64 9.29 -32.02
C PRO A 73 -5.99 10.26 -33.02
N THR A 74 -6.63 11.40 -33.23
CA THR A 74 -6.07 12.51 -34.02
C THR A 74 -4.86 13.13 -33.31
N SER A 75 -4.04 13.90 -34.04
CA SER A 75 -2.83 14.53 -33.48
C SER A 75 -3.09 15.42 -32.26
N ASP A 76 -4.26 16.05 -32.16
CA ASP A 76 -4.59 16.91 -31.01
C ASP A 76 -5.11 16.09 -29.82
N GLU A 77 -5.83 14.99 -30.09
CA GLU A 77 -6.21 14.01 -29.08
C GLU A 77 -4.97 13.31 -28.49
N LEU A 78 -3.94 13.04 -29.29
CA LEU A 78 -2.66 12.50 -28.80
C LEU A 78 -1.93 13.47 -27.86
N LYS A 79 -1.96 14.78 -28.12
CA LYS A 79 -1.37 15.78 -27.21
C LYS A 79 -2.12 15.82 -25.89
N PHE A 80 -3.44 15.77 -25.93
CA PHE A 80 -4.29 15.72 -24.75
C PHE A 80 -4.06 14.42 -23.95
N TYR A 81 -4.03 13.28 -24.65
CA TYR A 81 -3.73 11.96 -24.09
C TYR A 81 -2.35 11.93 -23.42
N ASN A 82 -1.31 12.45 -24.07
CA ASN A 82 0.03 12.51 -23.48
C ASN A 82 0.08 13.39 -22.23
N LYS A 83 -0.68 14.49 -22.18
CA LYS A 83 -0.79 15.33 -20.99
C LYS A 83 -1.50 14.60 -19.85
N ILE A 84 -2.57 13.88 -20.15
CA ILE A 84 -3.30 13.06 -19.19
C ILE A 84 -2.42 11.92 -18.66
N LEU A 85 -1.74 11.19 -19.54
CA LEU A 85 -0.77 10.15 -19.17
C LEU A 85 0.36 10.68 -18.29
N SER A 86 0.89 11.87 -18.57
CA SER A 86 1.92 12.47 -17.73
C SER A 86 1.39 12.80 -16.35
N VAL A 87 0.18 13.37 -16.25
CA VAL A 87 -0.50 13.66 -14.99
C VAL A 87 -0.76 12.39 -14.19
N HIS A 88 -1.26 11.32 -14.82
CA HIS A 88 -1.48 10.03 -14.14
C HIS A 88 -0.18 9.39 -13.66
N SER A 89 0.86 9.41 -14.49
CA SER A 89 2.18 8.90 -14.13
C SER A 89 2.76 9.66 -12.95
N SER A 90 2.63 11.00 -12.93
CA SER A 90 3.03 11.83 -11.80
C SER A 90 2.20 11.54 -10.54
N GLN A 91 0.87 11.40 -10.66
CA GLN A 91 -0.01 11.05 -9.53
C GLN A 91 0.37 9.68 -8.93
N LYS A 92 0.64 8.68 -9.77
CA LYS A 92 1.12 7.35 -9.35
C LYS A 92 2.45 7.44 -8.60
N GLN A 93 3.39 8.26 -9.08
CA GLN A 93 4.68 8.44 -8.43
C GLN A 93 4.54 9.15 -7.07
N ILE A 94 3.72 10.20 -6.99
CA ILE A 94 3.41 10.90 -5.73
C ILE A 94 2.76 9.95 -4.72
N ARG A 95 1.80 9.11 -5.16
CA ARG A 95 1.14 8.14 -4.30
C ARG A 95 2.12 7.13 -3.70
N LYS A 96 3.05 6.60 -4.52
CA LYS A 96 4.12 5.70 -4.04
C LYS A 96 5.01 6.37 -2.98
N LEU A 97 5.35 7.64 -3.17
CA LEU A 97 6.12 8.42 -2.19
C LEU A 97 5.35 8.58 -0.87
N ILE A 98 4.08 8.97 -0.93
CA ILE A 98 3.22 9.10 0.27
C ILE A 98 3.11 7.76 1.02
N LEU A 99 2.94 6.63 0.31
CA LEU A 99 2.91 5.30 0.92
C LEU A 99 4.24 4.94 1.59
N ALA A 100 5.37 5.25 0.95
CA ALA A 100 6.69 5.04 1.53
C ALA A 100 6.91 5.91 2.79
N GLU A 101 6.53 7.19 2.74
CA GLU A 101 6.57 8.11 3.89
C GLU A 101 5.70 7.61 5.03
N ASN A 102 4.47 7.16 4.75
CA ASN A 102 3.58 6.59 5.77
C ASN A 102 4.15 5.32 6.41
N ARG A 103 4.78 4.44 5.63
CA ARG A 103 5.48 3.25 6.16
C ARG A 103 6.66 3.65 7.04
N ALA A 104 7.46 4.62 6.61
CA ALA A 104 8.60 5.13 7.37
C ALA A 104 8.16 5.77 8.70
N SER A 105 7.08 6.55 8.70
CA SER A 105 6.49 7.15 9.89
C SER A 105 6.04 6.09 10.90
N LYS A 106 5.28 5.08 10.47
CA LYS A 106 4.86 3.96 11.33
C LYS A 106 6.06 3.19 11.91
N PHE A 107 7.09 2.97 11.11
CA PHE A 107 8.31 2.31 11.57
C PHE A 107 9.03 3.17 12.64
N LYS A 108 9.12 4.48 12.44
CA LYS A 108 9.72 5.42 13.40
C LYS A 108 8.97 5.46 14.73
N GLU A 109 7.64 5.46 14.69
CA GLU A 109 6.79 5.35 15.89
C GLU A 109 7.06 4.04 16.65
N SER A 110 7.09 2.91 15.95
CA SER A 110 7.42 1.61 16.55
C SER A 110 8.80 1.59 17.22
N MET A 111 9.81 2.15 16.55
CA MET A 111 11.16 2.28 17.12
C MET A 111 11.19 3.17 18.38
N THR A 112 10.33 4.18 18.43
CA THR A 112 10.23 5.09 19.57
C THR A 112 9.62 4.36 20.76
N HIS A 113 8.53 3.61 20.57
CA HIS A 113 7.95 2.77 21.62
C HIS A 113 8.94 1.71 22.14
N GLN A 114 9.72 1.09 21.24
CA GLN A 114 10.74 0.11 21.65
C GLN A 114 11.84 0.75 22.52
N LYS A 115 12.30 1.96 22.17
CA LYS A 115 13.28 2.71 22.99
C LYS A 115 12.73 3.06 24.37
N GLU A 116 11.47 3.52 24.45
CA GLU A 116 10.80 3.86 25.72
C GLU A 116 10.70 2.62 26.63
N TYR A 117 10.31 1.47 26.06
CA TYR A 117 10.22 0.20 26.79
C TYR A 117 11.57 -0.23 27.37
N ILE A 118 12.64 -0.17 26.58
CA ILE A 118 13.99 -0.54 27.04
C ILE A 118 14.44 0.39 28.18
N LYS A 119 14.19 1.70 28.05
CA LYS A 119 14.51 2.68 29.08
C LYS A 119 13.80 2.38 30.40
N LEU A 120 12.51 2.04 30.35
CA LEU A 120 11.73 1.63 31.52
C LEU A 120 12.32 0.37 32.18
N LYS A 121 12.66 -0.65 31.39
CA LYS A 121 13.23 -1.90 31.91
C LYS A 121 14.57 -1.71 32.59
N ILE A 122 15.46 -0.89 32.01
CA ILE A 122 16.74 -0.54 32.63
C ILE A 122 16.51 0.18 33.97
N ASN A 123 15.57 1.12 34.01
CA ASN A 123 15.27 1.87 35.24
C ASN A 123 14.71 0.97 36.36
N GLU A 124 13.81 0.05 36.03
CA GLU A 124 13.32 -0.97 36.98
C GLU A 124 14.47 -1.80 37.57
N GLN A 125 15.44 -2.19 36.73
CA GLN A 125 16.61 -2.96 37.15
C GLN A 125 17.55 -2.15 38.05
N ILE A 126 17.79 -0.88 37.74
CA ILE A 126 18.57 0.03 38.59
C ILE A 126 17.91 0.18 39.96
N GLN A 127 16.60 0.41 40.00
CA GLN A 127 15.84 0.53 41.25
C GLN A 127 15.94 -0.74 42.10
N TYR A 128 15.84 -1.92 41.47
CA TYR A 128 16.02 -3.19 42.15
C TYR A 128 17.42 -3.35 42.76
N MET A 129 18.47 -2.97 42.01
CA MET A 129 19.85 -3.01 42.49
C MET A 129 20.08 -2.05 43.65
N ASN A 130 19.59 -0.81 43.56
CA ASN A 130 19.69 0.18 44.65
C ASN A 130 19.03 -0.33 45.93
N LYS A 131 17.81 -0.88 45.83
CA LYS A 131 17.11 -1.46 46.98
C LYS A 131 17.88 -2.64 47.61
N LYS A 132 18.50 -3.49 46.79
CA LYS A 132 19.37 -4.57 47.30
C LYS A 132 20.58 -4.04 48.05
N ILE A 133 21.23 -3.01 47.50
CA ILE A 133 22.40 -2.37 48.13
C ILE A 133 22.01 -1.77 49.50
N GLU A 134 20.87 -1.07 49.59
CA GLU A 134 20.36 -0.54 50.87
C GLU A 134 20.11 -1.63 51.91
N ILE A 135 19.53 -2.76 51.49
CA ILE A 135 19.30 -3.92 52.38
C ILE A 135 20.63 -4.47 52.91
N ILE A 136 21.65 -4.61 52.06
CA ILE A 136 22.98 -5.10 52.48
C ILE A 136 23.59 -4.14 53.52
N PHE A 137 23.58 -2.82 53.27
CA PHE A 137 24.14 -1.85 54.21
C PHE A 137 23.41 -1.88 55.56
N SER A 138 22.08 -1.89 55.55
CA SER A 138 21.29 -1.95 56.80
C SER A 138 21.57 -3.22 57.62
N GLN A 139 21.77 -4.38 56.97
CA GLN A 139 22.15 -5.61 57.65
C GLN A 139 23.56 -5.55 58.27
N SER A 140 24.55 -4.99 57.57
CA SER A 140 25.92 -4.84 58.10
C SER A 140 25.99 -3.96 59.35
N TYR A 141 25.23 -2.86 59.38
CA TYR A 141 25.18 -1.97 60.56
C TYR A 141 24.58 -2.64 61.81
N TYR A 142 23.69 -3.63 61.64
CA TYR A 142 23.10 -4.37 62.76
C TYR A 142 24.05 -5.41 63.35
N THR A 143 24.89 -6.05 62.53
CA THR A 143 25.88 -7.03 62.99
C THR A 143 27.06 -6.41 63.75
N ASP A 144 27.38 -5.14 63.50
CA ASP A 144 28.47 -4.45 64.20
C ASP A 144 28.04 -3.89 65.59
N GLN A 145 26.75 -4.02 65.97
CA GLN A 145 26.21 -3.55 67.26
C GLN A 145 25.82 -4.66 68.25
N GLN A 146 26.13 -5.93 67.95
CA GLN A 146 25.95 -7.09 68.85
C GLN A 146 27.30 -7.65 69.29
#